data_AF-A0A7C3CM85-F1
#
_entry.id   AF-A0A7C3CM85-F1
#
_cell.length_a   1.000
_cell.length_b   1.000
_cell.length_c   1.000
_cell.angle_alpha   90.00
_cell.angle_beta   90.00
_cell.angle_gamma   90.00
#
_symmetry.space_group_name_H-M   'P 1'
#
loop_
_entity.id
_entity.type
_entity.pdbx_description
1 polymer ?
#
loop_
_entity_poly.entity_id
_entity_poly.type
_entity_poly.pdbx_seq_one_letter_code
_entity_poly.pdbx_strand_id
1 'polypeptide(L)' 'MPRRTDLKKILIIGSGPIVIGQACEFDYSGTQAVKALREEGYEVVLVNSNPATIMTDPEMAHRTYIEPL' A
#
# COMPACT_ATOMS: atom_id res chain seq x y z
N MET A 1 8.41 19.40 7.70
CA MET A 1 9.35 19.22 6.58
C MET A 1 8.53 19.14 5.31
N PRO A 2 8.87 19.88 4.24
CA PRO A 2 8.16 19.76 2.96
C PRO A 2 8.37 18.39 2.32
N ARG A 3 7.54 18.05 1.34
CA ARG A 3 7.64 16.84 0.52
C ARG A 3 9.05 16.69 -0.09
N ARG A 4 9.60 15.47 -0.06
CA ARG A 4 10.88 15.14 -0.70
C ARG A 4 10.75 15.16 -2.22
N THR A 5 11.65 15.84 -2.91
CA THR A 5 11.66 16.01 -4.38
C THR A 5 12.55 15.01 -5.11
N ASP A 6 13.42 14.31 -4.39
CA ASP A 6 14.31 13.29 -4.92
C ASP A 6 13.64 11.91 -5.04
N LEU A 7 12.56 11.68 -4.30
CA LEU A 7 11.71 10.50 -4.41
C LEU A 7 10.57 10.75 -5.41
N LYS A 8 10.33 9.79 -6.29
CA LYS A 8 9.22 9.81 -7.26
C LYS A 8 8.31 8.59 -7.15
N LYS A 9 8.89 7.46 -6.77
CA LYS A 9 8.23 6.15 -6.70
C LYS A 9 8.46 5.53 -5.33
N ILE A 10 7.40 5.00 -4.73
CA ILE A 10 7.43 4.39 -3.39
C ILE A 10 6.80 3.01 -3.48
N LEU A 11 7.51 2.00 -2.97
CA LEU A 11 6.96 0.67 -2.74
C LEU A 11 6.38 0.60 -1.33
N ILE A 12 5.10 0.25 -1.23
CA ILE A 12 4.45 -0.12 0.02
C ILE A 12 4.45 -1.64 0.11
N ILE A 13 4.84 -2.16 1.28
CA ILE A 13 4.82 -3.59 1.61
C ILE A 13 3.63 -3.82 2.53
N GLY A 14 2.67 -4.62 2.08
CA GLY A 14 1.53 -5.05 2.88
C GLY A 14 1.92 -6.06 3.95
N SER A 15 0.97 -6.42 4.81
CA SER A 15 1.20 -7.39 5.89
C SER A 15 1.06 -8.85 5.47
N GLY A 16 0.46 -9.12 4.31
CA GLY A 16 0.12 -10.49 3.90
C GLY A 16 -1.21 -10.95 4.51
N PRO A 17 -1.43 -12.28 4.61
CA PRO A 17 -2.67 -12.84 5.10
C PRO A 17 -2.93 -12.47 6.57
N ILE A 18 -4.21 -12.38 6.94
CA ILE A 18 -4.61 -12.12 8.32
C ILE A 18 -4.24 -13.29 9.22
N VAL A 19 -3.61 -12.98 10.36
CA VAL A 19 -3.31 -13.94 11.44
C VAL A 19 -3.63 -13.32 12.80
N ILE A 20 -3.72 -14.16 13.84
CA ILE A 20 -3.86 -13.66 15.21
C ILE A 20 -2.64 -12.79 15.55
N GLY A 21 -2.89 -11.55 15.95
CA GLY A 21 -1.85 -10.56 16.24
C GLY A 21 -1.38 -9.73 15.04
N GLN A 22 -1.87 -10.00 13.83
CA GLN A 22 -1.64 -9.20 12.63
C GLN A 22 -2.84 -9.27 11.69
N ALA A 23 -3.77 -8.34 11.81
CA ALA A 23 -5.07 -8.41 11.17
C ALA A 23 -5.41 -7.18 10.30
N CYS A 24 -6.68 -6.78 10.29
CA CYS A 24 -7.24 -5.78 9.38
C CYS A 24 -6.66 -4.37 9.58
N GLU A 25 -6.01 -4.11 10.72
CA GLU A 25 -5.34 -2.84 10.99
C GLU A 25 -4.32 -2.47 9.90
N PHE A 26 -3.71 -3.47 9.25
CA PHE A 26 -2.74 -3.23 8.18
C PHE A 26 -3.36 -2.95 6.82
N ASP A 27 -4.55 -3.48 6.53
CA ASP A 27 -5.31 -3.04 5.35
C ASP A 27 -5.75 -1.59 5.53
N TYR A 28 -6.24 -1.24 6.72
CA TYR A 28 -6.59 0.13 7.07
C TYR A 28 -5.40 1.09 6.94
N SER A 29 -4.27 0.78 7.57
CA SER A 29 -3.06 1.61 7.50
C SER A 29 -2.46 1.65 6.10
N GLY A 30 -2.41 0.52 5.39
CA GLY A 30 -1.91 0.44 4.02
C GLY A 30 -2.76 1.26 3.05
N THR A 31 -4.09 1.16 3.15
CA THR A 31 -5.04 1.98 2.38
C THR A 31 -4.81 3.47 2.62
N GLN A 32 -4.63 3.90 3.88
CA GLN A 32 -4.35 5.31 4.19
C GLN A 32 -2.99 5.76 3.63
N ALA A 33 -1.96 4.92 3.73
CA ALA A 33 -0.63 5.22 3.20
C ALA A 33 -0.66 5.40 1.67
N VAL A 34 -1.38 4.53 0.95
CA VAL A 34 -1.58 4.65 -0.50
C VAL A 34 -2.26 5.98 -0.83
N LYS A 35 -3.36 6.33 -0.15
CA LYS A 35 -4.10 7.58 -0.38
C LYS A 35 -3.21 8.80 -0.15
N ALA A 36 -2.54 8.88 1.00
CA ALA A 36 -1.68 10.01 1.37
C ALA A 36 -0.53 10.20 0.37
N LEU A 37 0.14 9.13 -0.03
CA LEU A 37 1.25 9.23 -0.98
C LEU A 37 0.79 9.62 -2.39
N ARG A 38 -0.40 9.18 -2.81
CA ARG A 38 -0.97 9.59 -4.10
C ARG A 38 -1.43 11.04 -4.11
N GLU A 39 -2.03 11.53 -3.03
CA GLU A 39 -2.40 12.94 -2.87
C GLU A 39 -1.17 13.85 -2.93
N GLU A 40 -0.04 13.39 -2.40
CA GLU A 40 1.28 14.06 -2.50
C GLU A 40 1.97 13.87 -3.88
N GLY A 41 1.32 13.19 -4.83
CA GLY A 41 1.81 13.03 -6.21
C GLY A 41 2.98 12.05 -6.35
N TYR A 42 3.10 11.05 -5.47
CA TYR A 42 4.03 9.94 -5.64
C TYR A 42 3.45 8.82 -6.51
N GLU A 43 4.29 8.17 -7.30
CA GLU A 43 3.96 6.90 -7.93
C GLU A 43 4.04 5.78 -6.90
N VAL A 44 2.88 5.26 -6.50
CA VAL A 44 2.78 4.19 -5.51
C VAL A 44 2.74 2.82 -6.19
N VAL A 45 3.67 1.95 -5.81
CA VAL A 45 3.64 0.52 -6.10
C VAL A 45 3.31 -0.19 -4.79
N LEU A 46 2.44 -1.20 -4.85
CA LEU A 46 2.05 -1.98 -3.69
C LEU A 46 2.29 -3.46 -3.94
N VAL A 47 2.80 -4.17 -2.93
CA VAL A 47 2.75 -5.64 -2.89
C VAL A 47 2.03 -6.10 -1.62
N ASN A 48 1.07 -7.00 -1.77
CA ASN A 48 0.40 -7.67 -0.66
C ASN A 48 -0.19 -9.00 -1.15
N SER A 49 0.18 -10.12 -0.51
CA SER A 49 -0.31 -11.44 -0.90
C SER A 49 -1.77 -11.70 -0.51
N ASN A 50 -2.40 -10.85 0.30
CA ASN A 50 -3.78 -10.99 0.71
C ASN A 50 -4.74 -10.30 -0.29
N PRO A 51 -5.54 -11.07 -1.06
CA PRO A 51 -6.46 -10.49 -2.04
C PRO A 51 -7.70 -9.86 -1.41
N ALA A 52 -7.98 -10.10 -0.12
CA ALA A 52 -9.16 -9.60 0.57
C ALA A 52 -8.87 -8.28 1.30
N THR A 53 -8.22 -7.32 0.62
CA THR A 53 -7.86 -6.02 1.20
C THR A 53 -8.25 -4.88 0.27
N ILE A 54 -8.74 -3.77 0.83
CA ILE A 54 -9.05 -2.58 0.04
C ILE A 54 -7.78 -2.02 -0.57
N MET A 55 -6.65 -2.05 0.15
CA MET A 55 -5.38 -1.54 -0.39
C MET A 55 -4.96 -2.22 -1.70
N THR A 56 -5.37 -3.46 -1.95
CA THR A 56 -5.09 -4.20 -3.19
C THR A 56 -6.10 -3.96 -4.33
N ASP A 57 -7.14 -3.15 -4.12
CA ASP A 57 -8.08 -2.81 -5.19
C ASP A 57 -7.32 -2.13 -6.36
N PRO A 58 -7.66 -2.45 -7.63
CA PRO A 58 -6.89 -1.99 -8.79
C PRO A 58 -6.73 -0.47 -8.90
N GLU A 59 -7.71 0.29 -8.41
CA GLU A 59 -7.72 1.74 -8.43
C GLU A 59 -6.87 2.39 -7.35
N MET A 60 -6.39 1.62 -6.36
CA MET A 60 -5.74 2.18 -5.17
C MET A 60 -4.30 2.62 -5.44
N ALA A 61 -3.47 1.75 -6.01
CA ALA A 61 -2.06 2.06 -6.34
C ALA A 61 -1.85 2.18 -7.85
N HIS A 62 -0.72 2.75 -8.29
CA HIS A 62 -0.37 2.79 -9.72
C HIS A 62 -0.02 1.40 -10.25
N ARG A 63 0.52 0.55 -9.37
CA ARG A 63 0.73 -0.86 -9.64
C ARG A 63 0.55 -1.68 -8.37
N THR A 64 -0.27 -2.71 -8.44
CA THR A 64 -0.54 -3.63 -7.33
C THR A 64 -0.06 -5.03 -7.72
N TYR A 65 0.70 -5.65 -6.83
CA TYR A 65 1.16 -7.03 -6.92
C TYR A 65 0.48 -7.85 -5.84
N ILE A 66 -0.37 -8.79 -6.25
CA ILE A 66 -0.92 -9.81 -5.36
C ILE A 66 -0.05 -11.05 -5.52
N GLU A 67 1.11 -11.02 -4.86
CA GLU A 67 2.20 -11.99 -4.99
C GLU A 67 2.71 -12.37 -3.58
N PRO A 68 3.41 -13.50 -3.41
CA PRO A 68 4.04 -13.86 -2.14
C PRO A 68 4.94 -12.74 -1.60
N LEU A 69 4.79 -12.44 -0.31
CA LEU A 69 5.63 -11.51 0.44
C LEU A 69 6.84 -12.21 1.05
#